data_AF-A0AA39T8F2-F1
#
_entry.id   AF-A0AA39T8F2-F1
#
_cell.length_a   1.000
_cell.length_b   1.000
_cell.length_c   1.000
_cell.angle_alpha   90.00
_cell.angle_beta   90.00
_cell.angle_gamma   90.00
#
_symmetry.space_group_name_H-M   'P 1'
#
loop_
_entity.id
_entity.type
_entity.pdbx_description
1 polymer ?
#
loop_
_entity_poly.entity_id
_entity_poly.type
_entity_poly.pdbx_seq_one_letter_code
_entity_poly.pdbx_strand_id
1 'polypeptide(L)'
;MAIDEENWARRRRRFKSSNHSRGSSKEMQRLGDFKLPAFFNYPPYFTLQLVRETREKQVQLWKELILDYCRTQKIFVIGLEEEFPLFSNLVIERSLSNEAREAFLSALVSEGRAEWLDKGHRKCLILWHRIQDWADLILSFVKENGLEDSVMTVEEIRSGIESRGTELQGMDRTVLMRALKVLENKGKLAIFKGTSADDEGVKFSI
;
A
#
# COMPACT_ATOMS: atom_id res chain seq x y z
N MET A 1 -12.82 12.38 23.45
CA MET A 1 -12.35 13.77 23.43
C MET A 1 -11.70 13.96 22.08
N ALA A 2 -12.56 14.20 21.08
CA ALA A 2 -12.21 14.33 19.67
C ALA A 2 -10.86 15.04 19.54
N ILE A 3 -9.88 14.41 18.89
CA ILE A 3 -8.80 15.21 18.28
C ILE A 3 -9.50 16.16 17.30
N ASP A 4 -9.72 17.33 17.86
CA ASP A 4 -10.38 18.48 17.31
C ASP A 4 -9.33 19.16 16.46
N GLU A 5 -9.59 19.21 15.15
CA GLU A 5 -8.74 19.91 14.19
C GLU A 5 -8.50 21.36 14.63
N GLU A 6 -9.40 21.98 15.41
CA GLU A 6 -9.17 23.30 16.00
C GLU A 6 -8.11 23.28 17.10
N ASN A 7 -8.01 22.25 17.93
CA ASN A 7 -6.95 22.14 18.95
C ASN A 7 -5.57 21.92 18.30
N TRP A 8 -5.52 21.21 17.18
CA TRP A 8 -4.32 21.08 16.34
C TRP A 8 -3.98 22.41 15.63
N ALA A 9 -4.96 23.14 15.12
CA ALA A 9 -4.78 24.47 14.52
C ALA A 9 -4.41 25.57 15.53
N ARG A 10 -4.93 25.51 16.77
CA ARG A 10 -4.58 26.41 17.88
C ARG A 10 -3.18 26.14 18.41
N ARG A 11 -2.76 24.87 18.50
CA ARG A 11 -1.37 24.51 18.81
C ARG A 11 -0.39 24.95 17.71
N ARG A 12 -0.79 24.91 16.43
CA ARG A 12 -0.07 25.54 15.30
C ARG A 12 0.14 27.06 15.49
N ARG A 13 -0.85 27.78 16.03
CA ARG A 13 -0.74 29.23 16.29
C ARG A 13 0.18 29.56 17.48
N ARG A 14 0.12 28.77 18.57
CA ARG A 14 1.07 28.93 19.70
C ARG A 14 2.51 28.58 19.32
N PHE A 15 2.73 27.54 18.52
CA PHE A 15 4.07 27.15 18.04
C PHE A 15 4.69 28.18 17.07
N LYS A 16 3.86 28.90 16.31
CA LYS A 16 4.30 30.04 15.48
C LYS A 16 4.69 31.28 16.27
N SER A 17 4.23 31.42 17.52
CA SER A 17 4.49 32.62 18.33
C SER A 17 5.78 32.53 19.17
N SER A 18 6.34 31.33 19.37
CA SER A 18 7.51 31.13 20.24
C SER A 18 8.84 30.91 19.52
N ASN A 19 8.85 30.80 18.18
CA ASN A 19 10.10 30.72 17.40
C ASN A 19 10.26 31.94 16.49
N HIS A 20 10.70 33.05 17.08
CA HIS A 20 11.38 34.12 16.34
C HIS A 20 12.88 33.84 16.34
N SER A 21 13.30 32.90 15.51
CA SER A 21 14.71 32.80 15.08
C SER A 21 14.85 31.90 13.85
N ARG A 22 15.02 32.57 12.70
CA ARG A 22 15.70 32.16 11.46
C ARG A 22 15.26 30.87 10.77
N GLY A 23 14.38 31.09 9.78
CA GLY A 23 14.44 30.53 8.42
C GLY A 23 14.99 29.12 8.22
N SER A 24 14.09 28.15 8.07
CA SER A 24 14.25 27.08 7.10
C SER A 24 12.89 26.84 6.45
N SER A 25 12.84 26.98 5.13
CA SER A 25 11.71 26.57 4.31
C SER A 25 11.30 25.16 4.72
N LYS A 26 10.01 24.92 5.00
CA LYS A 26 9.51 23.55 5.25
C LYS A 26 9.65 22.74 3.96
N GLU A 27 10.84 22.24 3.67
CA GLU A 27 11.04 21.29 2.59
C GLU A 27 10.18 20.06 2.88
N MET A 28 9.29 19.78 1.94
CA MET A 28 8.48 18.58 1.95
C MET A 28 9.42 17.41 1.75
N GLN A 29 9.64 16.63 2.81
CA GLN A 29 10.52 15.47 2.75
C GLN A 29 9.97 14.49 1.72
N ARG A 30 10.88 13.83 0.99
CA ARG A 30 10.52 12.83 0.00
C ARG A 30 11.29 11.53 0.24
N LEU A 31 10.65 10.42 -0.10
CA LEU A 31 11.30 9.13 -0.29
C LEU A 31 11.30 8.87 -1.80
N GLY A 32 12.41 9.18 -2.47
CA GLY A 32 12.44 9.29 -3.93
C GLY A 32 11.47 10.37 -4.41
N ASP A 33 10.51 10.01 -5.26
CA ASP A 33 9.48 10.93 -5.75
C ASP A 33 8.23 11.00 -4.86
N PHE A 34 8.12 10.12 -3.86
CA PHE A 34 6.98 10.09 -2.95
C PHE A 34 7.05 11.23 -1.92
N LYS A 35 5.98 12.03 -1.83
CA LYS A 35 5.89 13.15 -0.89
C LYS A 35 5.41 12.67 0.47
N LEU A 36 6.24 12.84 1.50
CA LEU A 36 5.86 12.46 2.85
C LEU A 36 4.91 13.49 3.48
N PRO A 37 3.92 13.03 4.26
CA PRO A 37 3.02 13.92 4.98
C PRO A 37 3.74 14.66 6.12
N ALA A 38 3.27 15.86 6.46
CA ALA A 38 3.92 16.69 7.47
C ALA A 38 4.00 16.03 8.86
N PHE A 39 3.06 15.16 9.22
CA PHE A 39 3.08 14.42 10.49
C PHE A 39 4.20 13.37 10.56
N PHE A 40 4.82 13.00 9.43
CA PHE A 40 5.95 12.08 9.41
C PHE A 40 7.20 12.64 10.11
N ASN A 41 7.27 13.96 10.33
CA ASN A 41 8.32 14.61 11.12
C ASN A 41 7.89 14.90 12.57
N TYR A 42 6.81 14.28 13.05
CA TYR A 42 6.37 14.41 14.44
C TYR A 42 6.87 13.20 15.27
N PRO A 43 7.84 13.36 16.18
CA PRO A 43 8.44 12.22 16.87
C PRO A 43 7.47 11.25 17.57
N PRO A 44 6.40 11.71 18.24
CA PRO A 44 5.41 10.81 18.83
C PRO A 44 4.68 9.91 17.81
N TYR A 45 4.67 10.27 16.52
CA TYR A 45 4.08 9.43 15.47
C TYR A 45 4.76 8.06 15.34
N PHE A 46 6.04 7.96 15.70
CA PHE A 46 6.84 6.73 15.68
C PHE A 46 6.79 5.93 17.00
N THR A 47 5.98 6.36 17.96
CA THR A 47 5.80 5.66 19.24
C THR A 47 4.35 5.26 19.39
N LEU A 48 4.08 3.98 19.67
CA LEU A 48 2.72 3.49 19.83
C LEU A 48 2.02 4.22 20.97
N GLN A 49 0.90 4.90 20.66
CA GLN A 49 0.25 5.78 21.62
C GLN A 49 -0.54 4.99 22.68
N LEU A 50 -0.38 5.37 23.94
CA LEU A 50 -1.06 4.72 25.07
C LEU A 50 -2.54 5.09 25.15
N VAL A 51 -2.87 6.34 24.82
CA VAL A 51 -4.25 6.84 24.85
C VAL A 51 -5.01 6.27 23.67
N ARG A 52 -6.09 5.52 23.94
CA ARG A 52 -6.89 4.80 22.93
C ARG A 52 -7.28 5.67 21.75
N GLU A 53 -7.89 6.83 21.99
CA GLU A 53 -8.36 7.70 20.91
C GLU A 53 -7.20 8.21 20.04
N THR A 54 -6.07 8.56 20.65
CA THR A 54 -4.86 8.98 19.93
C THR A 54 -4.28 7.82 19.13
N ARG A 55 -4.29 6.61 19.70
CA ARG A 55 -3.84 5.38 19.03
C ARG A 55 -4.70 5.06 17.82
N GLU A 56 -6.02 5.15 17.92
CA GLU A 56 -6.94 4.92 16.81
C GLU A 56 -6.63 5.86 15.63
N LYS A 57 -6.38 7.14 15.89
CA LYS A 57 -6.00 8.09 14.84
C LYS A 57 -4.60 7.85 14.29
N GLN A 58 -3.63 7.51 15.15
CA GLN A 58 -2.29 7.13 14.71
C GLN A 58 -2.34 5.92 13.77
N VAL A 59 -3.08 4.87 14.15
CA VAL A 59 -3.27 3.67 13.33
C VAL A 59 -3.88 4.03 11.98
N GLN A 60 -4.91 4.88 11.95
CA GLN A 60 -5.53 5.33 10.69
C GLN A 60 -4.51 6.01 9.77
N LEU A 61 -3.72 6.95 10.29
CA LEU A 61 -2.68 7.65 9.52
C LEU A 61 -1.60 6.69 8.99
N TRP A 62 -1.19 5.70 9.79
CA TRP A 62 -0.22 4.69 9.34
C TRP A 62 -0.78 3.80 8.24
N LYS A 63 -2.03 3.34 8.36
CA LYS A 63 -2.68 2.55 7.31
C LYS A 63 -2.72 3.31 5.98
N GLU A 64 -3.17 4.56 6.01
CA GLU A 64 -3.25 5.41 4.81
C GLU A 64 -1.88 5.62 4.17
N LEU A 65 -0.88 5.97 4.99
CA LEU A 65 0.48 6.20 4.52
C LEU A 65 1.11 4.93 3.92
N ILE A 66 0.96 3.78 4.58
CA ILE A 66 1.49 2.50 4.09
C ILE A 66 0.85 2.13 2.75
N LEU A 67 -0.48 2.21 2.65
CA LEU A 67 -1.20 1.84 1.42
C LEU A 67 -0.81 2.76 0.25
N ASP A 68 -0.73 4.07 0.48
CA ASP A 68 -0.38 5.05 -0.55
C ASP A 68 1.07 4.91 -1.02
N TYR A 69 1.99 4.72 -0.08
CA TYR A 69 3.40 4.47 -0.40
C TYR A 69 3.58 3.17 -1.18
N CYS A 70 2.98 2.07 -0.70
CA CYS A 70 3.03 0.77 -1.37
C CYS A 70 2.45 0.83 -2.79
N ARG A 71 1.31 1.51 -2.98
CA ARG A 71 0.72 1.72 -4.30
C ARG A 71 1.66 2.49 -5.23
N THR A 72 2.19 3.62 -4.74
CA THR A 72 3.04 4.50 -5.56
C THR A 72 4.36 3.85 -5.94
N GLN A 73 4.97 3.10 -5.02
CA GLN A 73 6.24 2.40 -5.22
C GLN A 73 6.08 0.98 -5.76
N LYS A 74 4.85 0.52 -6.00
CA LYS A 74 4.50 -0.86 -6.43
C LYS A 74 5.10 -1.93 -5.49
N ILE A 75 5.08 -1.68 -4.19
CA ILE A 75 5.57 -2.61 -3.15
C ILE A 75 4.40 -3.40 -2.59
N PHE A 76 4.31 -4.68 -2.95
CA PHE A 76 3.24 -5.57 -2.49
C PHE A 76 3.57 -6.31 -1.20
N VAL A 77 4.84 -6.47 -0.82
CA VAL A 77 5.22 -7.27 0.35
C VAL A 77 6.08 -6.43 1.29
N ILE A 78 5.70 -6.41 2.56
CA ILE A 78 6.50 -5.82 3.65
C ILE A 78 6.96 -6.95 4.57
N GLY A 79 8.27 -7.06 4.78
CA GLY A 79 8.83 -7.88 5.85
C GLY A 79 8.74 -7.15 7.19
N LEU A 80 8.21 -7.82 8.22
CA LEU A 80 8.01 -7.21 9.55
C LEU A 80 9.32 -6.75 10.19
N GLU A 81 10.36 -7.59 10.08
CA GLU A 81 11.70 -7.36 10.63
C GLU A 81 12.68 -6.77 9.60
N GLU A 82 12.27 -6.68 8.34
CA GLU A 82 13.10 -6.13 7.27
C GLU A 82 13.13 -4.60 7.32
N GLU A 83 14.13 -4.00 6.66
CA GLU A 83 14.16 -2.56 6.48
C GLU A 83 13.03 -2.12 5.54
N PHE A 84 12.28 -1.12 5.95
CA PHE A 84 11.22 -0.52 5.15
C PHE A 84 11.27 1.00 5.30
N PRO A 85 11.30 1.78 4.20
CA PRO A 85 11.55 3.23 4.26
C PRO A 85 10.59 4.02 5.16
N LEU A 86 9.35 3.56 5.34
CA LEU A 86 8.40 4.24 6.23
C LEU A 86 8.62 3.94 7.72
N PHE A 87 9.35 2.89 8.08
CA PHE A 87 9.53 2.48 9.48
C PHE A 87 10.68 3.22 10.19
N SER A 88 11.44 4.04 9.47
CA SER A 88 12.51 4.86 10.01
C SER A 88 12.47 6.25 9.39
N ASN A 89 12.64 7.28 10.22
CA ASN A 89 12.87 8.65 9.79
C ASN A 89 14.15 9.17 10.42
N LEU A 90 15.20 9.20 9.60
CA LEU A 90 16.53 9.65 10.00
C LEU A 90 16.59 11.15 10.34
N VAL A 91 15.69 11.98 9.79
CA VAL A 91 15.68 13.43 10.03
C VAL A 91 15.32 13.78 11.47
N ILE A 92 14.46 12.98 12.09
CA ILE A 92 14.05 13.14 13.48
C ILE A 92 14.61 12.05 14.40
N GLU A 93 15.46 11.18 13.85
CA GLU A 93 16.10 10.06 14.55
C GLU A 93 15.08 9.14 15.26
N ARG A 94 14.02 8.77 14.54
CA ARG A 94 12.97 7.87 15.07
C ARG A 94 12.72 6.69 14.16
N SER A 95 12.49 5.54 14.79
CA SER A 95 12.09 4.31 14.11
C SER A 95 10.97 3.63 14.88
N LEU A 96 10.10 2.93 14.16
CA LEU A 96 9.08 2.07 14.77
C LEU A 96 9.73 0.86 15.44
N SER A 97 9.29 0.55 16.66
CA SER A 97 9.55 -0.74 17.31
C SER A 97 8.87 -1.87 16.53
N ASN A 98 9.35 -3.11 16.70
CA ASN A 98 8.71 -4.28 16.07
C ASN A 98 7.23 -4.39 16.48
N GLU A 99 6.92 -4.19 17.76
CA GLU A 99 5.54 -4.16 18.27
C GLU A 99 4.65 -3.15 17.54
N ALA A 100 5.15 -1.93 17.29
CA ALA A 100 4.39 -0.92 16.57
C ALA A 100 4.17 -1.31 15.09
N ARG A 101 5.20 -1.87 14.43
CA ARG A 101 5.08 -2.37 13.05
C ARG A 101 4.02 -3.47 12.96
N GLU A 102 4.07 -4.46 13.85
CA GLU A 102 3.10 -5.55 13.89
C GLU A 102 1.69 -5.03 14.16
N ALA A 103 1.53 -4.06 15.07
CA ALA A 103 0.23 -3.46 15.36
C ALA A 103 -0.38 -2.76 14.14
N PHE A 104 0.40 -1.98 13.39
CA PHE A 104 -0.09 -1.27 12.20
C PHE A 104 -0.38 -2.21 11.03
N LEU A 105 0.48 -3.20 10.79
CA LEU A 105 0.23 -4.22 9.77
C LEU A 105 -0.98 -5.09 10.11
N SER A 106 -1.12 -5.51 11.37
CA SER A 106 -2.29 -6.27 11.83
C SER A 106 -3.59 -5.47 11.70
N ALA A 107 -3.55 -4.14 11.89
CA ALA A 107 -4.70 -3.29 11.64
C ALA A 107 -5.13 -3.32 10.16
N LEU A 108 -4.18 -3.27 9.20
CA LEU A 108 -4.49 -3.46 7.78
C LEU A 108 -5.10 -4.85 7.51
N VAL A 109 -4.54 -5.89 8.13
CA VAL A 109 -5.06 -7.27 8.00
C VAL A 109 -6.50 -7.38 8.49
N SER A 110 -6.81 -6.78 9.64
CA SER A 110 -8.17 -6.80 10.22
C SER A 110 -9.22 -6.13 9.33
N GLU A 111 -8.81 -5.25 8.41
CA GLU A 111 -9.68 -4.56 7.46
C GLU A 111 -9.67 -5.19 6.07
N GLY A 112 -9.00 -6.33 5.89
CA GLY A 112 -8.84 -6.97 4.58
C GLY A 112 -8.01 -6.15 3.59
N ARG A 113 -7.14 -5.27 4.10
CA ARG A 113 -6.22 -4.40 3.34
C ARG A 113 -4.79 -4.93 3.33
N ALA A 114 -4.54 -6.04 4.02
CA ALA A 114 -3.31 -6.80 3.96
C ALA A 114 -3.56 -8.26 4.40
N GLU A 115 -2.59 -9.14 4.18
CA GLU A 115 -2.63 -10.54 4.61
C GLU A 115 -1.24 -11.04 5.02
N TRP A 116 -1.16 -11.77 6.12
CA TRP A 116 0.08 -12.45 6.50
C TRP A 116 0.34 -13.64 5.56
N LEU A 117 1.54 -13.71 4.99
CA LEU A 117 1.94 -14.76 4.06
C LEU A 117 2.44 -16.03 4.76
N ASP A 118 2.72 -15.94 6.06
CA ASP A 118 3.17 -17.06 6.88
C ASP A 118 2.59 -17.02 8.29
N LYS A 119 2.51 -18.19 8.93
CA LYS A 119 1.98 -18.35 10.30
C LYS A 119 2.79 -17.57 11.35
N GLY A 120 4.03 -17.22 11.05
CA GLY A 120 4.91 -16.44 11.92
C GLY A 120 4.79 -14.93 11.73
N HIS A 121 3.87 -14.45 10.88
CA HIS A 121 3.66 -13.03 10.60
C HIS A 121 4.95 -12.29 10.15
N ARG A 122 5.85 -12.98 9.44
CA ARG A 122 7.12 -12.39 9.02
C ARG A 122 6.98 -11.54 7.77
N LYS A 123 6.08 -11.91 6.86
CA LYS A 123 5.80 -11.18 5.61
C LYS A 123 4.33 -10.85 5.47
N CYS A 124 4.04 -9.60 5.12
CA CYS A 124 2.69 -9.08 4.95
C CYS A 124 2.47 -8.66 3.50
N LEU A 125 1.49 -9.26 2.83
CA LEU A 125 1.03 -8.87 1.50
C LEU A 125 0.07 -7.69 1.63
N ILE A 126 0.37 -6.57 0.97
CA ILE A 126 -0.41 -5.33 1.02
C ILE A 126 -1.40 -5.29 -0.13
N LEU A 127 -2.65 -4.91 0.17
CA LEU A 127 -3.76 -4.88 -0.76
C LEU A 127 -4.37 -3.47 -0.83
N TRP A 128 -3.74 -2.55 -1.58
CA TRP A 128 -4.29 -1.20 -1.80
C TRP A 128 -5.53 -1.20 -2.69
N HIS A 129 -5.73 -2.25 -3.48
CA HIS A 129 -7.04 -2.66 -3.97
C HIS A 129 -7.32 -4.06 -3.42
N ARG A 130 -8.58 -4.36 -3.07
CA ARG A 130 -8.94 -5.74 -2.70
C ARG A 130 -8.87 -6.62 -3.94
N ILE A 131 -8.76 -7.94 -3.74
CA ILE A 131 -8.69 -8.90 -4.85
C ILE A 131 -9.87 -8.76 -5.83
N GLN A 132 -11.07 -8.47 -5.32
CA GLN A 132 -12.25 -8.25 -6.15
C GLN A 132 -12.15 -6.95 -6.96
N ASP A 133 -11.65 -5.88 -6.34
CA ASP A 133 -11.47 -4.61 -7.04
C ASP A 133 -10.38 -4.75 -8.13
N TRP A 134 -9.32 -5.52 -7.85
CA TRP A 134 -8.31 -5.90 -8.86
C TRP A 134 -8.89 -6.72 -10.01
N ALA A 135 -9.78 -7.67 -9.71
CA ALA A 135 -10.45 -8.46 -10.75
C ALA A 135 -11.25 -7.57 -11.69
N ASP A 136 -11.94 -6.55 -11.16
CA ASP A 136 -12.67 -5.58 -11.98
C ASP A 136 -11.72 -4.68 -12.80
N LEU A 137 -10.60 -4.23 -12.21
CA LEU A 137 -9.55 -3.48 -12.94
C LEU A 137 -8.97 -4.29 -14.11
N ILE A 138 -8.72 -5.59 -13.92
CA ILE A 138 -8.22 -6.48 -14.98
C ILE A 138 -9.25 -6.60 -16.11
N LEU A 139 -10.54 -6.72 -15.79
CA LEU A 139 -11.58 -6.76 -16.82
C LEU A 139 -11.64 -5.45 -17.62
N SER A 140 -11.56 -4.30 -16.96
CA SER A 140 -11.52 -3.00 -17.65
C SER A 140 -10.30 -2.91 -18.55
N PHE A 141 -9.13 -3.29 -18.05
CA PHE A 141 -7.88 -3.31 -18.81
C PHE A 141 -8.00 -4.12 -20.11
N VAL A 142 -8.56 -5.35 -20.04
CA VAL A 142 -8.73 -6.20 -21.22
C VAL A 142 -9.65 -5.54 -22.26
N LYS A 143 -10.77 -4.97 -21.81
CA LYS A 143 -11.74 -4.31 -22.69
C LYS A 143 -11.21 -3.03 -23.34
N GLU A 144 -10.50 -2.23 -22.56
CA GLU A 144 -9.94 -0.96 -23.02
C GLU A 144 -8.84 -1.16 -24.08
N ASN A 145 -8.20 -2.34 -24.08
CA ASN A 145 -7.13 -2.68 -25.02
C ASN A 145 -7.57 -3.64 -26.14
N GLY A 146 -8.84 -4.05 -26.20
CA GLY A 146 -9.35 -4.96 -27.25
C GLY A 146 -8.76 -6.38 -27.16
N LEU A 147 -8.50 -6.87 -25.95
CA LEU A 147 -7.80 -8.15 -25.70
C LEU A 147 -8.76 -9.30 -25.36
N GLU A 148 -10.08 -9.12 -25.52
CA GLU A 148 -11.10 -10.09 -25.11
C GLU A 148 -10.97 -11.45 -25.80
N ASP A 149 -10.67 -11.44 -27.10
CA ASP A 149 -10.54 -12.65 -27.92
C ASP A 149 -9.12 -13.22 -27.95
N SER A 150 -8.16 -12.52 -27.34
CA SER A 150 -6.74 -12.88 -27.33
C SER A 150 -6.41 -13.80 -26.15
N VAL A 151 -5.48 -14.74 -26.38
CA VAL A 151 -4.82 -15.46 -25.29
C VAL A 151 -3.66 -14.59 -24.83
N MET A 152 -3.63 -14.28 -23.53
CA MET A 152 -2.55 -13.54 -22.89
C MET A 152 -1.85 -14.39 -21.85
N THR A 153 -0.56 -14.21 -21.66
CA THR A 153 0.15 -14.77 -20.51
C THR A 153 -0.07 -13.91 -19.27
N VAL A 154 0.07 -14.54 -18.11
CA VAL A 154 0.05 -13.87 -16.81
C VAL A 154 1.14 -12.78 -16.70
N GLU A 155 2.27 -12.95 -17.39
CA GLU A 155 3.36 -11.95 -17.41
C GLU A 155 3.06 -10.76 -18.34
N GLU A 156 2.42 -10.97 -19.49
CA GLU A 156 1.98 -9.88 -20.38
C GLU A 156 1.02 -8.92 -19.68
N ILE A 157 0.12 -9.43 -18.84
CA ILE A 157 -0.86 -8.60 -18.11
C ILE A 157 -0.17 -7.59 -17.16
N ARG A 158 0.97 -7.94 -16.56
CA ARG A 158 1.64 -7.10 -15.56
C ARG A 158 2.91 -6.39 -16.05
N SER A 159 3.53 -6.90 -17.12
CA SER A 159 4.83 -6.46 -17.63
C SER A 159 4.82 -6.15 -19.13
N GLY A 160 3.71 -6.44 -19.82
CA GLY A 160 3.50 -6.17 -21.24
C GLY A 160 3.39 -4.67 -21.54
N ILE A 161 3.32 -4.34 -22.83
CA ILE A 161 3.33 -2.94 -23.31
C ILE A 161 2.06 -2.22 -22.86
N GLU A 162 0.93 -2.89 -22.95
CA GLU A 162 -0.41 -2.41 -22.63
C GLU A 162 -0.52 -2.07 -21.14
N SER A 163 0.17 -2.83 -20.29
CA SER A 163 0.14 -2.62 -18.83
C SER A 163 0.86 -1.34 -18.39
N ARG A 164 1.75 -0.77 -19.22
CA ARG A 164 2.61 0.37 -18.84
C ARG A 164 1.78 1.60 -18.50
N GLY A 165 2.11 2.24 -17.38
CA GLY A 165 1.39 3.41 -16.87
C GLY A 165 0.04 3.10 -16.23
N THR A 166 -0.37 1.83 -16.17
CA THR A 166 -1.61 1.41 -15.52
C THR A 166 -1.36 0.95 -14.08
N GLU A 167 -2.45 0.66 -13.35
CA GLU A 167 -2.35 0.03 -12.03
C GLU A 167 -1.74 -1.37 -12.08
N LEU A 168 -1.90 -2.09 -13.20
CA LEU A 168 -1.45 -3.47 -13.38
C LEU A 168 0.07 -3.58 -13.62
N GLN A 169 0.73 -2.48 -14.02
CA GLN A 169 2.18 -2.48 -14.21
C GLN A 169 2.91 -2.88 -12.92
N GLY A 170 3.71 -3.94 -13.00
CA GLY A 170 4.48 -4.46 -11.86
C GLY A 170 3.61 -5.08 -10.77
N MET A 171 2.37 -5.45 -11.08
CA MET A 171 1.48 -6.13 -10.13
C MET A 171 2.11 -7.43 -9.62
N ASP A 172 2.00 -7.69 -8.32
CA ASP A 172 2.47 -8.95 -7.74
C ASP A 172 1.74 -10.16 -8.34
N ARG A 173 2.52 -11.21 -8.64
CA ARG A 173 2.02 -12.45 -9.25
C ARG A 173 0.90 -13.08 -8.45
N THR A 174 1.07 -13.14 -7.14
CA THR A 174 0.12 -13.78 -6.24
C THR A 174 -1.20 -13.03 -6.24
N VAL A 175 -1.15 -11.69 -6.18
CA VAL A 175 -2.35 -10.85 -6.26
C VAL A 175 -3.05 -11.02 -7.62
N LEU A 176 -2.30 -11.00 -8.72
CA LEU A 176 -2.85 -11.17 -10.07
C LEU A 176 -3.54 -12.51 -10.22
N MET A 177 -2.88 -13.61 -9.85
CA MET A 177 -3.46 -14.96 -9.95
C MET A 177 -4.72 -15.11 -9.11
N ARG A 178 -4.77 -14.50 -7.92
CA ARG A 178 -5.96 -14.50 -7.07
C ARG A 178 -7.12 -13.74 -7.72
N ALA A 179 -6.85 -12.59 -8.33
CA ALA A 179 -7.85 -11.80 -9.04
C ALA A 179 -8.36 -12.54 -10.29
N LEU A 180 -7.47 -13.14 -11.08
CA LEU A 180 -7.83 -13.99 -12.21
C LEU A 180 -8.69 -15.18 -11.79
N LYS A 181 -8.38 -15.83 -10.66
CA LYS A 181 -9.17 -16.94 -10.12
C LYS A 181 -10.59 -16.50 -9.71
N VAL A 182 -10.75 -15.27 -9.21
CA VAL A 182 -12.08 -14.69 -8.96
C VAL A 182 -12.87 -14.57 -10.26
N LEU A 183 -12.24 -14.16 -11.36
CA LEU A 183 -12.88 -14.04 -12.66
C LEU A 183 -13.21 -15.41 -13.28
N GLU A 184 -12.31 -16.37 -13.16
CA GLU A 184 -12.51 -17.75 -13.61
C GLU A 184 -13.72 -18.39 -12.91
N ASN A 185 -13.82 -18.23 -11.59
CA ASN A 185 -14.96 -18.73 -10.81
C ASN A 185 -16.28 -18.05 -11.19
N LYS A 186 -16.24 -16.85 -11.78
CA LYS A 186 -17.40 -16.14 -12.34
C LYS A 186 -17.68 -16.51 -13.80
N GLY A 187 -16.92 -17.43 -14.40
CA GLY A 187 -17.05 -17.85 -15.79
C GLY A 187 -16.61 -16.80 -16.82
N LYS A 188 -15.82 -15.79 -16.41
CA LYS A 188 -15.41 -14.68 -17.28
C LYS A 188 -14.10 -14.92 -18.02
N LEU A 189 -13.34 -15.93 -17.62
CA LEU A 189 -12.09 -16.34 -18.26
C LEU A 189 -11.80 -17.81 -17.98
N ALA A 190 -10.85 -18.37 -18.70
CA ALA A 190 -10.23 -19.65 -18.41
C ALA A 190 -8.71 -19.49 -18.28
N ILE A 191 -8.10 -20.15 -17.28
CA ILE A 191 -6.66 -20.20 -17.09
C ILE A 191 -6.13 -21.54 -17.63
N PHE A 192 -5.12 -21.47 -18.49
CA PHE A 192 -4.44 -22.63 -19.06
C PHE A 192 -3.08 -22.79 -18.39
N LYS A 193 -2.80 -24.00 -17.91
CA LYS A 193 -1.47 -24.34 -17.41
C LYS A 193 -0.53 -24.59 -18.59
N GLY A 194 0.53 -23.80 -18.70
CA GLY A 194 1.62 -24.09 -19.61
C GLY A 194 2.60 -25.11 -19.02
N THR A 195 3.76 -25.23 -19.67
CA THR A 195 4.86 -26.11 -19.23
C THR A 195 5.59 -25.61 -17.98
N SER A 196 5.52 -24.31 -17.70
CA SER A 196 6.05 -23.66 -16.50
C SER A 196 5.05 -22.66 -15.92
N ALA A 197 5.32 -22.12 -14.73
CA ALA A 197 4.48 -21.09 -14.12
C ALA A 197 4.46 -19.77 -14.93
N ASP A 198 5.51 -19.51 -15.72
CA ASP A 198 5.60 -18.32 -16.57
C ASP A 198 4.82 -18.51 -17.89
N ASP A 199 4.44 -19.75 -18.22
CA ASP A 199 3.65 -20.11 -19.40
C ASP A 199 2.14 -20.22 -19.10
N GLU A 200 1.67 -19.75 -17.94
CA GLU A 200 0.23 -19.74 -17.63
C GLU A 200 -0.49 -18.74 -18.54
N GLY A 201 -1.32 -19.26 -19.43
CA GLY A 201 -2.15 -18.50 -20.36
C GLY A 201 -3.53 -18.19 -19.78
N VAL A 202 -4.12 -17.10 -20.21
CA VAL A 202 -5.45 -16.63 -19.83
C VAL A 202 -6.21 -16.27 -21.09
N LYS A 203 -7.44 -16.78 -21.22
CA LYS A 203 -8.38 -16.34 -22.27
C LYS A 203 -9.65 -15.83 -21.62
N PHE A 204 -10.04 -14.60 -21.96
CA PHE A 204 -11.27 -14.00 -21.46
C PHE A 204 -12.48 -14.49 -22.28
N SER A 205 -13.67 -14.39 -21.69
CA SER A 205 -14.94 -14.86 -22.25
C SER A 205 -16.04 -13.86 -21.92
N ILE A 206 -15.80 -12.59 -22.29
CA ILE A 206 -16.57 -11.42 -21.86
C ILE A 206 -17.19 -10.65 -23.02
#